data_AF-A0A101ARL9-F1
#
_entry.id   AF-A0A101ARL9-F1
#
_cell.length_a   1.000
_cell.length_b   1.000
_cell.length_c   1.000
_cell.angle_alpha   90.00
_cell.angle_beta   90.00
_cell.angle_gamma   90.00
#
_symmetry.space_group_name_H-M   'P 1'
#
loop_
_entity.id
_entity.type
_entity.pdbx_description
1 polymer ?
#
loop_
_entity_poly.entity_id
_entity_poly.type
_entity_poly.pdbx_seq_one_letter_code
_entity_poly.pdbx_strand_id
1 'polypeptide(L)'
;MAGDSTPQAGWAGDGEAPTVLCPQGHVNAWDYKFCGQCGSPIGVIAYPETDIDPDSEAAEPSSRRPFVVGTIVVVAVVAVVAAAVALWLTAVSSDDDAAAPRADRPDGGATPITGGAPACIEAPLIEAESVDMTPDGLTISAAFTSLCPGGNTESGSEVRITAAAGQRDIASGLFDFAATPLAMKPGVVARRVLVFPPGAYWRTPDMFSGAPDLVFHGGGESKGGAKPSDADRLVAIGPAKPEHGSVEGVADAVLEELRDADYGYASASIANRWVPQISSKKAGIVVDGRTLTSADVLRDHLDARRKYSGARLLWSGHWTTFNSPDWWVTVVGPPKLTATEANGWCDSEDFAVDDCFAKFVSSLFGVEGTTEYRK
;
A
#
# COMPACT_ATOMS: atom_id res chain seq x y z
N MET A 1 44.19 63.13 39.39
CA MET A 1 43.03 63.33 38.50
C MET A 1 43.41 62.79 37.13
N ALA A 2 42.78 61.69 36.71
CA ALA A 2 42.85 61.16 35.35
C ALA A 2 41.43 60.67 35.05
N GLY A 3 40.89 61.02 33.88
CA GLY A 3 39.49 60.79 33.55
C GLY A 3 39.21 59.37 33.07
N ASP A 4 37.97 58.93 33.31
CA ASP A 4 37.37 57.75 32.69
C ASP A 4 37.46 57.83 31.15
N SER A 5 37.71 56.70 30.48
CA SER A 5 37.88 56.62 29.03
C SER A 5 37.04 55.51 28.41
N THR A 6 35.72 55.58 28.65
CA THR A 6 34.70 54.71 28.03
C THR A 6 34.10 55.37 26.77
N PRO A 7 34.31 54.83 25.54
CA PRO A 7 33.68 55.34 24.33
C PRO A 7 32.24 54.84 24.16
N GLN A 8 31.32 55.70 23.72
CA GLN A 8 29.95 55.31 23.34
C GLN A 8 29.86 54.93 21.86
N ALA A 9 29.28 53.75 21.58
CA ALA A 9 28.56 53.41 20.35
C ALA A 9 27.77 52.09 20.60
N GLY A 10 26.53 51.90 20.16
CA GLY A 10 25.56 52.85 19.59
C GLY A 10 24.23 52.12 19.37
N TRP A 11 23.09 52.73 19.69
CA TRP A 11 21.77 52.09 19.54
C TRP A 11 21.19 52.39 18.15
N ALA A 12 21.52 51.55 17.17
CA ALA A 12 20.82 51.42 15.89
C ALA A 12 21.07 50.03 15.31
N GLY A 13 20.01 49.34 14.90
CA GLY A 13 20.07 47.96 14.42
C GLY A 13 18.68 47.35 14.47
N ASP A 14 17.97 47.43 13.35
CA ASP A 14 16.61 46.91 13.23
C ASP A 14 16.60 45.39 13.43
N GLY A 15 15.64 44.92 14.23
CA GLY A 15 15.54 43.52 14.64
C GLY A 15 15.00 42.64 13.52
N GLU A 16 15.81 42.41 12.47
CA GLU A 16 15.47 41.49 11.40
C GLU A 16 15.31 40.08 11.98
N ALA A 17 14.07 39.57 11.95
CA ALA A 17 13.73 38.29 12.56
C ALA A 17 14.56 37.18 11.88
N PRO A 18 15.13 36.23 12.64
CA PRO A 18 16.03 35.25 12.06
C PRO A 18 15.34 34.44 10.94
N THR A 19 16.12 34.10 9.92
CA THR A 19 15.62 33.41 8.73
C THR A 19 16.27 32.05 8.57
N VAL A 20 15.61 31.17 7.81
CA VAL A 20 16.07 29.81 7.53
C VAL A 20 15.89 29.46 6.05
N LEU A 21 16.88 28.80 5.49
CA LEU A 21 16.87 28.33 4.11
C LEU A 21 16.28 26.92 4.04
N CYS A 22 15.42 26.69 3.04
CA CYS A 22 14.98 25.35 2.69
C CYS A 22 16.03 24.62 1.82
N PRO A 23 15.90 23.30 1.59
CA PRO A 23 16.80 22.54 0.70
C PRO A 23 16.88 23.04 -0.76
N GLN A 24 15.96 23.91 -1.19
CA GLN A 24 15.93 24.52 -2.52
C GLN A 24 16.41 25.99 -2.52
N GLY A 25 16.98 26.49 -1.41
CA GLY A 25 17.61 27.81 -1.32
C GLY A 25 16.66 29.01 -1.09
N HIS A 26 15.35 28.81 -1.01
CA HIS A 26 14.40 29.88 -0.66
C HIS A 26 14.49 30.27 0.84
N VAL A 27 14.33 31.56 1.12
CA VAL A 27 14.33 32.18 2.47
C VAL A 27 12.95 32.09 3.12
N ASN A 28 12.92 31.78 4.42
CA ASN A 28 11.70 31.65 5.25
C ASN A 28 11.99 32.21 6.65
N ALA A 29 10.97 32.47 7.47
CA ALA A 29 11.18 32.82 8.88
C ALA A 29 11.62 31.58 9.69
N TRP A 30 12.48 31.77 10.70
CA TRP A 30 13.14 30.71 11.47
C TRP A 30 12.23 29.65 12.12
N ASP A 31 10.97 29.99 12.36
CA ASP A 31 9.96 29.12 12.98
C ASP A 31 9.25 28.20 11.96
N TYR A 32 9.40 28.45 10.66
CA TYR A 32 8.77 27.68 9.59
C TYR A 32 9.33 26.25 9.51
N LYS A 33 8.43 25.26 9.53
CA LYS A 33 8.75 23.83 9.31
C LYS A 33 8.80 23.42 7.84
N PHE A 34 8.25 24.26 6.95
CA PHE A 34 8.12 24.01 5.51
C PHE A 34 8.34 25.30 4.73
N CYS A 35 8.81 25.19 3.50
CA CYS A 35 9.11 26.37 2.68
C CYS A 35 7.86 27.09 2.17
N GLY A 36 7.78 28.41 2.39
CA GLY A 36 6.69 29.25 1.89
C GLY A 36 6.64 29.44 0.36
N GLN A 37 7.68 29.03 -0.38
CA GLN A 37 7.72 29.08 -1.85
C GLN A 37 7.64 27.70 -2.53
N CYS A 38 8.27 26.66 -1.98
CA CYS A 38 8.35 25.33 -2.63
C CYS A 38 7.90 24.17 -1.72
N GLY A 39 7.35 24.44 -0.55
CA GLY A 39 6.85 23.44 0.41
C GLY A 39 7.91 22.57 1.09
N SER A 40 9.14 22.46 0.57
CA SER A 40 10.17 21.56 1.10
C SER A 40 10.38 21.71 2.62
N PRO A 41 10.48 20.60 3.38
CA PRO A 41 10.64 20.66 4.84
C PRO A 41 11.94 21.37 5.23
N ILE A 42 11.93 21.97 6.42
CA ILE A 42 13.02 22.79 6.93
C ILE A 42 13.43 22.31 8.32
N GLY A 43 14.72 22.03 8.47
CA GLY A 43 15.32 21.42 9.66
C GLY A 43 15.56 19.92 9.49
N VAL A 44 16.47 19.38 10.30
CA VAL A 44 16.83 17.96 10.26
C VAL A 44 15.79 17.16 11.03
N ILE A 45 15.03 16.31 10.35
CA ILE A 45 14.40 15.16 11.00
C ILE A 45 15.54 14.18 11.29
N ALA A 46 15.88 14.01 12.55
CA ALA A 46 16.90 13.07 12.98
C ALA A 46 16.40 11.62 12.80
N TYR A 47 16.61 11.07 11.60
CA TYR A 47 16.67 9.63 11.43
C TYR A 47 17.85 9.08 12.26
N PRO A 48 17.71 7.89 12.88
CA PRO A 48 18.76 7.32 13.72
C PRO A 48 20.03 7.08 12.88
N GLU A 49 21.13 7.64 13.36
CA GLU A 49 22.42 7.62 12.67
C GLU A 49 23.00 6.19 12.63
N THR A 50 23.47 5.77 11.45
CA THR A 50 24.33 4.59 11.30
C THR A 50 25.74 5.06 10.99
N ASP A 51 26.66 4.88 11.92
CA ASP A 51 28.04 5.34 11.79
C ASP A 51 28.74 4.75 10.54
N ILE A 52 29.22 5.62 9.65
CA ILE A 52 30.15 5.27 8.58
C ILE A 52 31.27 6.32 8.56
N ASP A 53 32.50 5.85 8.75
CA ASP A 53 33.70 6.66 8.98
C ASP A 53 34.14 7.42 7.71
N PRO A 54 34.32 8.75 7.72
CA PRO A 54 34.52 9.57 6.51
C PRO A 54 35.96 9.59 5.98
N ASP A 55 36.74 8.52 6.18
CA ASP A 55 38.15 8.39 5.73
C ASP A 55 38.26 7.56 4.44
N SER A 56 37.50 7.94 3.41
CA SER A 56 37.69 7.42 2.03
C SER A 56 37.62 8.54 1.00
N GLU A 57 38.75 8.79 0.33
CA GLU A 57 38.91 9.90 -0.61
C GLU A 57 38.12 9.70 -1.92
N ALA A 58 37.61 10.80 -2.48
CA ALA A 58 36.71 10.76 -3.64
C ALA A 58 37.46 10.43 -4.96
N ALA A 59 36.93 9.47 -5.73
CA ALA A 59 37.34 9.22 -7.10
C ALA A 59 36.40 9.93 -8.09
N GLU A 60 36.95 10.74 -9.01
CA GLU A 60 36.17 11.54 -9.95
C GLU A 60 35.44 10.71 -11.04
N PRO A 61 34.20 11.09 -11.44
CA PRO A 61 33.46 10.41 -12.51
C PRO A 61 33.88 10.89 -13.90
N SER A 62 34.64 10.08 -14.65
CA SER A 62 35.11 10.45 -15.99
C SER A 62 34.20 10.03 -17.17
N SER A 63 33.96 10.99 -18.07
CA SER A 63 33.68 10.88 -19.52
C SER A 63 32.76 9.77 -20.07
N ARG A 64 31.62 10.18 -20.65
CA ARG A 64 30.77 9.34 -21.52
C ARG A 64 31.41 9.11 -22.91
N ARG A 65 31.15 7.94 -23.52
CA ARG A 65 30.72 7.83 -24.94
C ARG A 65 29.98 6.50 -25.21
N PRO A 66 29.06 6.44 -26.19
CA PRO A 66 28.15 5.31 -26.37
C PRO A 66 28.63 4.27 -27.39
N PHE A 67 28.04 3.07 -27.35
CA PHE A 67 28.01 2.14 -28.47
C PHE A 67 26.64 1.45 -28.57
N VAL A 68 26.28 0.99 -29.77
CA VAL A 68 24.99 0.36 -30.11
C VAL A 68 25.25 -0.99 -30.80
N VAL A 69 24.23 -1.86 -30.84
CA VAL A 69 24.13 -3.19 -31.50
C VAL A 69 24.32 -4.38 -30.55
N GLY A 70 23.39 -5.36 -30.59
CA GLY A 70 23.53 -6.65 -29.90
C GLY A 70 22.23 -7.28 -29.38
N THR A 71 21.32 -7.70 -30.26
CA THR A 71 20.13 -8.51 -29.93
C THR A 71 20.46 -9.97 -29.57
N ILE A 72 19.54 -10.68 -28.87
CA ILE A 72 19.50 -12.15 -28.62
C ILE A 72 20.52 -12.56 -27.52
N VAL A 73 20.21 -13.35 -26.48
CA VAL A 73 19.35 -14.55 -26.31
C VAL A 73 18.42 -14.48 -25.08
N VAL A 74 17.21 -15.05 -25.17
CA VAL A 74 16.37 -15.47 -24.02
C VAL A 74 16.54 -16.98 -23.82
N VAL A 75 16.43 -17.46 -22.55
CA VAL A 75 16.57 -18.84 -22.01
C VAL A 75 17.89 -19.11 -21.29
N ALA A 76 17.87 -19.06 -19.94
CA ALA A 76 18.88 -19.67 -19.05
C ALA A 76 18.50 -19.74 -17.54
N VAL A 77 17.27 -20.15 -17.15
CA VAL A 77 16.89 -20.30 -15.72
C VAL A 77 16.41 -21.73 -15.35
N VAL A 78 15.89 -22.49 -16.31
CA VAL A 78 15.34 -23.86 -16.09
C VAL A 78 16.40 -24.89 -15.67
N ALA A 79 17.70 -24.58 -15.80
CA ALA A 79 18.79 -25.53 -15.63
C ALA A 79 19.18 -25.86 -14.17
N VAL A 80 18.77 -25.06 -13.18
CA VAL A 80 19.26 -25.21 -11.78
C VAL A 80 18.46 -26.24 -10.97
N VAL A 81 17.14 -26.34 -11.20
CA VAL A 81 16.25 -27.23 -10.42
C VAL A 81 16.47 -28.72 -10.76
N ALA A 82 16.89 -29.02 -12.00
CA ALA A 82 17.14 -30.39 -12.45
C ALA A 82 18.33 -31.10 -11.74
N ALA A 83 19.22 -30.36 -11.09
CA ALA A 83 20.42 -30.90 -10.46
C ALA A 83 20.19 -31.55 -9.08
N ALA A 84 19.04 -31.29 -8.43
CA ALA A 84 18.80 -31.71 -7.05
C ALA A 84 18.13 -33.10 -6.91
N VAL A 85 17.56 -33.66 -7.99
CA VAL A 85 16.68 -34.85 -7.93
C VAL A 85 17.41 -36.16 -8.29
N ALA A 86 18.62 -36.08 -8.84
CA ALA A 86 19.34 -37.24 -9.41
C ALA A 86 20.19 -38.05 -8.39
N LEU A 87 20.09 -37.79 -7.08
CA LEU A 87 21.09 -38.24 -6.09
C LEU A 87 20.54 -38.96 -4.84
N TRP A 88 19.36 -39.59 -4.94
CA TRP A 88 18.77 -40.37 -3.83
C TRP A 88 18.26 -41.77 -4.20
N LEU A 89 18.77 -42.38 -5.29
CA LEU A 89 18.47 -43.76 -5.67
C LEU A 89 19.74 -44.58 -5.97
N THR A 90 20.49 -44.90 -4.93
CA THR A 90 21.44 -46.02 -4.92
C THR A 90 21.19 -46.90 -3.69
N ALA A 91 20.14 -47.71 -3.74
CA ALA A 91 19.96 -48.80 -2.78
C ALA A 91 21.06 -49.85 -2.97
N VAL A 92 21.61 -50.38 -1.89
CA VAL A 92 22.65 -51.41 -1.95
C VAL A 92 22.07 -52.75 -2.37
N SER A 93 22.65 -53.35 -3.41
CA SER A 93 22.36 -54.73 -3.87
C SER A 93 23.32 -55.72 -3.22
N SER A 94 22.82 -56.85 -2.69
CA SER A 94 23.65 -57.92 -2.13
C SER A 94 22.92 -59.27 -2.15
N ASP A 95 23.34 -60.14 -3.07
CA ASP A 95 23.02 -61.57 -3.20
C ASP A 95 24.38 -62.34 -3.24
N ASP A 96 24.53 -63.67 -3.08
CA ASP A 96 23.66 -64.75 -2.55
C ASP A 96 24.28 -65.27 -1.20
N ASP A 97 24.02 -66.41 -0.56
CA ASP A 97 23.05 -67.54 -0.57
C ASP A 97 23.04 -68.12 0.87
N ALA A 98 22.01 -68.89 1.27
CA ALA A 98 22.18 -70.22 1.90
C ALA A 98 20.85 -70.86 2.36
N ALA A 99 20.54 -72.03 1.78
CA ALA A 99 19.80 -73.15 2.37
C ALA A 99 18.33 -72.96 2.86
N ALA A 100 17.38 -73.55 2.11
CA ALA A 100 15.99 -73.78 2.54
C ALA A 100 15.84 -74.96 3.52
N PRO A 101 14.63 -75.16 4.12
CA PRO A 101 13.76 -76.19 3.51
C PRO A 101 12.23 -75.97 3.57
N ARG A 102 11.57 -76.43 2.51
CA ARG A 102 10.21 -77.02 2.43
C ARG A 102 8.99 -76.26 3.03
N ALA A 103 8.31 -75.55 2.13
CA ALA A 103 6.91 -75.78 1.72
C ALA A 103 5.80 -76.00 2.77
N ASP A 104 4.76 -75.17 2.67
CA ASP A 104 3.43 -75.66 2.29
C ASP A 104 2.67 -74.63 1.41
N ARG A 105 1.48 -74.97 0.88
CA ARG A 105 0.74 -74.18 -0.14
C ARG A 105 -0.52 -73.46 0.42
N PRO A 106 -1.31 -72.73 -0.39
CA PRO A 106 -1.51 -71.27 -0.24
C PRO A 106 -2.87 -70.88 0.36
N ASP A 107 -3.05 -69.58 0.67
CA ASP A 107 -4.40 -69.01 0.64
C ASP A 107 -4.44 -67.53 0.19
N GLY A 108 -5.57 -67.11 -0.35
CA GLY A 108 -5.71 -65.88 -1.16
C GLY A 108 -6.03 -64.60 -0.37
N GLY A 109 -5.02 -64.02 0.29
CA GLY A 109 -5.15 -62.73 0.97
C GLY A 109 -4.95 -61.52 0.04
N ALA A 110 -6.01 -61.07 -0.65
CA ALA A 110 -5.97 -59.81 -1.41
C ALA A 110 -6.02 -58.60 -0.45
N THR A 111 -4.84 -58.06 -0.08
CA THR A 111 -4.76 -56.80 0.67
C THR A 111 -5.30 -55.64 -0.18
N PRO A 112 -6.25 -54.83 0.34
CA PRO A 112 -6.65 -53.62 -0.36
C PRO A 112 -5.47 -52.66 -0.38
N ILE A 113 -5.00 -52.29 -1.57
CA ILE A 113 -4.01 -51.23 -1.72
C ILE A 113 -4.74 -49.92 -1.42
N THR A 114 -4.61 -49.42 -0.19
CA THR A 114 -5.05 -48.07 0.22
C THR A 114 -4.13 -47.00 -0.39
N GLY A 115 -3.92 -47.08 -1.69
CA GLY A 115 -3.13 -46.17 -2.52
C GLY A 115 -3.92 -44.92 -2.88
N GLY A 116 -4.59 -44.31 -1.90
CA GLY A 116 -4.98 -42.92 -2.05
C GLY A 116 -3.71 -42.09 -2.17
N ALA A 117 -3.59 -41.29 -3.24
CA ALA A 117 -2.51 -40.33 -3.32
C ALA A 117 -2.53 -39.43 -2.07
N PRO A 118 -1.38 -39.10 -1.47
CA PRO A 118 -1.35 -38.26 -0.27
C PRO A 118 -2.06 -36.94 -0.55
N ALA A 119 -2.91 -36.52 0.39
CA ALA A 119 -3.68 -35.29 0.25
C ALA A 119 -2.74 -34.10 0.04
N CYS A 120 -3.07 -33.23 -0.92
CA CYS A 120 -2.32 -32.01 -1.15
C CYS A 120 -2.45 -31.07 0.06
N ILE A 121 -1.33 -30.78 0.71
CA ILE A 121 -1.23 -29.79 1.81
C ILE A 121 -0.38 -28.57 1.42
N GLU A 122 0.16 -28.55 0.20
CA GLU A 122 0.97 -27.45 -0.32
C GLU A 122 0.06 -26.32 -0.80
N ALA A 123 0.40 -25.08 -0.46
CA ALA A 123 -0.34 -23.91 -0.94
C ALA A 123 -0.18 -23.76 -2.47
N PRO A 124 -1.21 -23.30 -3.20
CA PRO A 124 -1.05 -22.93 -4.60
C PRO A 124 -0.12 -21.70 -4.72
N LEU A 125 0.74 -21.69 -5.73
CA LEU A 125 1.42 -20.47 -6.15
C LEU A 125 0.39 -19.56 -6.81
N ILE A 126 0.43 -18.25 -6.49
CA ILE A 126 -0.43 -17.24 -7.11
C ILE A 126 0.42 -16.10 -7.65
N GLU A 127 0.15 -15.69 -8.89
CA GLU A 127 0.80 -14.56 -9.57
C GLU A 127 -0.26 -13.56 -10.03
N ALA A 128 0.00 -12.25 -9.90
CA ALA A 128 -0.90 -11.21 -10.39
C ALA A 128 -0.63 -10.88 -11.87
N GLU A 129 -1.65 -11.04 -12.73
CA GLU A 129 -1.58 -10.74 -14.16
C GLU A 129 -2.03 -9.30 -14.49
N SER A 130 -3.01 -8.75 -13.75
CA SER A 130 -3.41 -7.33 -13.82
C SER A 130 -3.90 -6.84 -12.46
N VAL A 131 -3.84 -5.52 -12.25
CA VAL A 131 -4.50 -4.87 -11.12
C VAL A 131 -5.23 -3.63 -11.62
N ASP A 132 -6.52 -3.57 -11.32
CA ASP A 132 -7.47 -2.60 -11.86
C ASP A 132 -8.37 -2.05 -10.74
N MET A 133 -9.03 -0.92 -10.98
CA MET A 133 -10.00 -0.32 -10.04
C MET A 133 -11.40 -0.36 -10.65
N THR A 134 -12.36 -0.92 -9.92
CA THR A 134 -13.75 -1.09 -10.36
C THR A 134 -14.74 -0.49 -9.35
N PRO A 135 -16.03 -0.30 -9.70
CA PRO A 135 -17.04 0.16 -8.75
C PRO A 135 -17.17 -0.74 -7.51
N ASP A 136 -16.91 -2.05 -7.66
CA ASP A 136 -16.93 -3.04 -6.58
C ASP A 136 -15.70 -2.96 -5.64
N GLY A 137 -14.63 -2.26 -6.05
CA GLY A 137 -13.34 -2.18 -5.36
C GLY A 137 -12.14 -2.48 -6.25
N LEU A 138 -10.98 -2.71 -5.62
CA LEU A 138 -9.73 -3.11 -6.27
C LEU A 138 -9.89 -4.54 -6.81
N THR A 139 -9.52 -4.79 -8.07
CA THR A 139 -9.57 -6.11 -8.68
C THR A 139 -8.20 -6.57 -9.13
N ILE A 140 -7.84 -7.80 -8.80
CA ILE A 140 -6.59 -8.44 -9.23
C ILE A 140 -6.93 -9.65 -10.09
N SER A 141 -6.50 -9.65 -11.35
CA SER A 141 -6.53 -10.85 -12.19
C SER A 141 -5.39 -11.75 -11.74
N ALA A 142 -5.69 -12.94 -11.23
CA ALA A 142 -4.74 -13.81 -10.56
C ALA A 142 -4.65 -15.20 -11.23
N ALA A 143 -3.42 -15.63 -11.48
CA ALA A 143 -3.03 -16.92 -12.01
C ALA A 143 -2.65 -17.87 -10.86
N PHE A 144 -3.38 -18.98 -10.72
CA PHE A 144 -3.19 -19.99 -9.68
C PHE A 144 -2.57 -21.27 -10.26
N THR A 145 -1.50 -21.75 -9.63
CA THR A 145 -0.78 -22.96 -10.03
C THR A 145 -0.68 -23.95 -8.88
N SER A 146 -1.15 -25.18 -9.10
CA SER A 146 -0.98 -26.27 -8.13
C SER A 146 0.48 -26.72 -8.07
N LEU A 147 1.06 -26.71 -6.86
CA LEU A 147 2.37 -27.30 -6.59
C LEU A 147 2.29 -28.82 -6.35
N CYS A 148 1.09 -29.38 -6.26
CA CYS A 148 0.86 -30.80 -5.98
C CYS A 148 0.83 -31.66 -7.26
N PRO A 149 1.55 -32.80 -7.33
CA PRO A 149 1.64 -33.63 -8.55
C PRO A 149 0.31 -34.17 -9.11
N GLY A 150 -0.70 -34.34 -8.24
CA GLY A 150 -2.06 -34.75 -8.65
C GLY A 150 -3.02 -33.58 -8.94
N GLY A 151 -2.56 -32.33 -8.75
CA GLY A 151 -3.42 -31.16 -8.65
C GLY A 151 -4.08 -31.04 -7.28
N ASN A 152 -4.94 -30.04 -7.13
CA ASN A 152 -5.78 -29.83 -5.96
C ASN A 152 -7.08 -29.12 -6.35
N THR A 153 -8.06 -29.11 -5.44
CA THR A 153 -9.24 -28.26 -5.55
C THR A 153 -9.32 -27.43 -4.29
N GLU A 154 -9.11 -26.11 -4.43
CA GLU A 154 -9.25 -25.21 -3.31
C GLU A 154 -10.74 -25.03 -2.98
N SER A 155 -11.07 -25.09 -1.69
CA SER A 155 -12.45 -25.12 -1.20
C SER A 155 -12.63 -24.63 0.24
N GLY A 156 -11.63 -23.96 0.85
CA GLY A 156 -11.76 -23.35 2.17
C GLY A 156 -12.71 -22.15 2.17
N SER A 157 -13.48 -21.97 3.25
CA SER A 157 -14.50 -20.91 3.34
C SER A 157 -13.96 -19.56 3.80
N GLU A 158 -12.74 -19.51 4.34
CA GLU A 158 -12.09 -18.30 4.86
C GLU A 158 -10.62 -18.24 4.41
N VAL A 159 -10.36 -18.43 3.11
CA VAL A 159 -9.01 -18.29 2.55
C VAL A 159 -8.59 -16.83 2.61
N ARG A 160 -7.49 -16.50 3.30
CA ARG A 160 -6.93 -15.14 3.24
C ARG A 160 -5.98 -15.04 2.05
N ILE A 161 -6.21 -14.07 1.17
CA ILE A 161 -5.24 -13.67 0.15
C ILE A 161 -4.82 -12.23 0.43
N THR A 162 -3.52 -12.01 0.52
CA THR A 162 -2.88 -10.70 0.64
C THR A 162 -2.23 -10.30 -0.69
N ALA A 163 -2.09 -8.99 -0.90
CA ALA A 163 -1.40 -8.40 -2.04
C ALA A 163 -0.48 -7.27 -1.52
N ALA A 164 0.80 -7.30 -1.86
CA ALA A 164 1.79 -6.30 -1.46
C ALA A 164 2.77 -5.98 -2.59
N ALA A 165 3.43 -4.83 -2.53
CA ALA A 165 4.62 -4.53 -3.33
C ALA A 165 5.84 -4.57 -2.40
N GLY A 166 6.48 -5.74 -2.28
CA GLY A 166 7.46 -5.98 -1.23
C GLY A 166 6.84 -5.79 0.17
N GLN A 167 7.34 -4.83 0.95
CA GLN A 167 6.81 -4.52 2.30
C GLN A 167 5.65 -3.50 2.31
N ARG A 168 5.15 -3.06 1.15
CA ARG A 168 4.01 -2.13 1.05
C ARG A 168 2.73 -2.89 0.74
N ASP A 169 1.96 -3.24 1.77
CA ASP A 169 0.64 -3.85 1.64
C ASP A 169 -0.32 -2.99 0.80
N ILE A 170 -1.02 -3.65 -0.13
CA ILE A 170 -1.99 -3.03 -1.05
C ILE A 170 -3.40 -3.47 -0.67
N ALA A 171 -3.61 -4.78 -0.48
CA ALA A 171 -4.92 -5.35 -0.16
C ALA A 171 -4.84 -6.65 0.65
N SER A 172 -5.91 -6.98 1.37
CA SER A 172 -6.06 -8.24 2.09
C SER A 172 -7.53 -8.57 2.31
N GLY A 173 -7.96 -9.76 1.88
CA GLY A 173 -9.35 -10.20 1.93
C GLY A 173 -9.50 -11.67 2.28
N LEU A 174 -10.62 -12.01 2.93
CA LEU A 174 -11.09 -13.39 3.09
C LEU A 174 -11.95 -13.77 1.89
N PHE A 175 -11.74 -14.95 1.33
CA PHE A 175 -12.44 -15.46 0.14
C PHE A 175 -13.06 -16.83 0.43
N ASP A 176 -14.32 -17.03 0.01
CA ASP A 176 -15.05 -18.28 0.16
C ASP A 176 -14.93 -19.15 -1.09
N PHE A 177 -13.93 -20.04 -1.09
CA PHE A 177 -13.78 -21.08 -2.10
C PHE A 177 -14.69 -22.30 -1.82
N ALA A 178 -15.30 -22.42 -0.63
CA ALA A 178 -16.29 -23.48 -0.37
C ALA A 178 -17.56 -23.25 -1.18
N ALA A 179 -17.97 -22.00 -1.36
CA ALA A 179 -19.05 -21.61 -2.27
C ALA A 179 -18.64 -21.70 -3.76
N THR A 180 -17.37 -21.40 -4.08
CA THR A 180 -16.87 -21.37 -5.47
C THR A 180 -15.52 -22.11 -5.62
N PRO A 181 -15.51 -23.46 -5.64
CA PRO A 181 -14.26 -24.22 -5.59
C PRO A 181 -13.41 -24.07 -6.86
N LEU A 182 -12.10 -23.94 -6.66
CA LEU A 182 -11.10 -23.72 -7.71
C LEU A 182 -10.31 -25.01 -7.96
N ALA A 183 -10.67 -25.75 -9.02
CA ALA A 183 -9.96 -26.97 -9.43
C ALA A 183 -8.70 -26.64 -10.25
N MET A 184 -7.52 -26.86 -9.66
CA MET A 184 -6.22 -26.65 -10.29
C MET A 184 -5.63 -28.00 -10.74
N LYS A 185 -5.32 -28.13 -12.04
CA LYS A 185 -4.79 -29.36 -12.64
C LYS A 185 -3.26 -29.30 -12.72
N PRO A 186 -2.54 -30.43 -12.67
CA PRO A 186 -1.09 -30.47 -12.84
C PRO A 186 -0.65 -29.73 -14.11
N GLY A 187 0.25 -28.76 -13.97
CA GLY A 187 0.81 -28.01 -15.11
C GLY A 187 -0.18 -27.10 -15.86
N VAL A 188 -1.37 -26.83 -15.31
CA VAL A 188 -2.36 -25.93 -15.91
C VAL A 188 -2.70 -24.79 -14.95
N VAL A 189 -2.38 -23.57 -15.35
CA VAL A 189 -2.77 -22.34 -14.65
C VAL A 189 -4.30 -22.18 -14.68
N ALA A 190 -4.92 -22.09 -13.52
CA ALA A 190 -6.30 -21.65 -13.36
C ALA A 190 -6.34 -20.13 -13.11
N ARG A 191 -7.39 -19.43 -13.55
CA ARG A 191 -7.52 -17.97 -13.37
C ARG A 191 -8.74 -17.60 -12.55
N ARG A 192 -8.62 -16.50 -11.80
CA ARG A 192 -9.72 -15.78 -11.12
C ARG A 192 -9.42 -14.29 -11.05
N VAL A 193 -10.45 -13.47 -11.23
CA VAL A 193 -10.47 -12.06 -10.82
C VAL A 193 -10.88 -11.98 -9.35
N LEU A 194 -9.91 -11.72 -8.48
CA LEU A 194 -10.13 -11.46 -7.05
C LEU A 194 -10.60 -10.02 -6.86
N VAL A 195 -11.67 -9.81 -6.08
CA VAL A 195 -12.21 -8.47 -5.79
C VAL A 195 -12.05 -8.14 -4.31
N PHE A 196 -11.35 -7.06 -4.02
CA PHE A 196 -11.12 -6.51 -2.68
C PHE A 196 -12.02 -5.27 -2.51
N PRO A 197 -13.17 -5.37 -1.81
CA PRO A 197 -14.12 -4.26 -1.66
C PRO A 197 -13.57 -3.14 -0.77
N PRO A 198 -14.20 -1.95 -0.74
CA PRO A 198 -13.78 -0.83 0.11
C PRO A 198 -13.56 -1.22 1.59
N GLY A 199 -12.32 -1.03 2.06
CA GLY A 199 -11.87 -1.46 3.39
C GLY A 199 -11.06 -2.77 3.40
N ALA A 200 -11.08 -3.56 2.32
CA ALA A 200 -10.17 -4.70 2.10
C ALA A 200 -8.90 -4.31 1.32
N TYR A 201 -8.71 -3.02 1.04
CA TYR A 201 -7.52 -2.47 0.41
C TYR A 201 -7.14 -1.10 0.99
N TRP A 202 -5.84 -0.80 0.99
CA TRP A 202 -5.26 0.46 1.46
C TRP A 202 -4.68 1.29 0.31
N ARG A 203 -4.20 0.66 -0.77
CA ARG A 203 -3.56 1.37 -1.90
C ARG A 203 -4.33 1.16 -3.20
N THR A 204 -4.41 2.20 -4.02
CA THR A 204 -5.00 2.18 -5.38
C THR A 204 -3.91 1.97 -6.45
N PRO A 205 -4.25 1.55 -7.69
CA PRO A 205 -3.26 1.19 -8.72
C PRO A 205 -2.28 2.31 -9.13
N ASP A 206 -2.62 3.57 -8.87
CA ASP A 206 -1.76 4.74 -9.08
C ASP A 206 -0.65 4.92 -8.01
N MET A 207 -0.72 4.17 -6.91
CA MET A 207 0.20 4.29 -5.76
C MET A 207 1.38 3.30 -5.81
N PHE A 208 1.42 2.40 -6.78
CA PHE A 208 2.49 1.41 -6.96
C PHE A 208 2.72 1.12 -8.45
N SER A 209 3.70 0.27 -8.76
CA SER A 209 4.01 -0.13 -10.12
C SER A 209 4.50 -1.57 -10.16
N GLY A 210 4.28 -2.23 -11.30
CA GLY A 210 4.48 -3.68 -11.44
C GLY A 210 3.30 -4.50 -10.93
N ALA A 211 3.43 -5.82 -11.03
CA ALA A 211 2.49 -6.77 -10.42
C ALA A 211 2.80 -6.91 -8.92
N PRO A 212 1.79 -6.94 -8.03
CA PRO A 212 2.00 -7.20 -6.62
C PRO A 212 2.31 -8.68 -6.35
N ASP A 213 3.10 -8.91 -5.30
CA ASP A 213 3.28 -10.21 -4.66
C ASP A 213 1.95 -10.65 -4.05
N LEU A 214 1.46 -11.86 -4.40
CA LEU A 214 0.25 -12.44 -3.82
C LEU A 214 0.61 -13.60 -2.90
N VAL A 215 0.10 -13.59 -1.66
CA VAL A 215 0.34 -14.68 -0.70
C VAL A 215 -0.98 -15.37 -0.35
N PHE A 216 -1.01 -16.68 -0.51
CA PHE A 216 -2.13 -17.53 -0.15
C PHE A 216 -1.99 -18.04 1.28
N HIS A 217 -3.05 -17.89 2.08
CA HIS A 217 -3.14 -18.44 3.42
C HIS A 217 -4.41 -19.30 3.51
N GLY A 218 -4.22 -20.61 3.67
CA GLY A 218 -5.31 -21.59 3.66
C GLY A 218 -6.40 -21.30 4.70
N GLY A 219 -7.66 -21.45 4.28
CA GLY A 219 -8.83 -21.24 5.13
C GLY A 219 -9.20 -22.46 5.99
N GLY A 220 -10.22 -22.29 6.83
CA GLY A 220 -10.78 -23.40 7.62
C GLY A 220 -11.43 -24.51 6.79
N GLU A 221 -11.47 -25.72 7.35
CA GLU A 221 -12.02 -26.92 6.70
C GLU A 221 -13.51 -26.75 6.31
N SER A 222 -13.81 -26.93 5.03
CA SER A 222 -15.16 -26.82 4.48
C SER A 222 -16.01 -28.07 4.77
N LYS A 223 -17.17 -27.85 5.40
CA LYS A 223 -18.12 -28.91 5.80
C LYS A 223 -19.11 -29.32 4.71
N GLY A 224 -18.80 -29.05 3.44
CA GLY A 224 -19.64 -29.43 2.31
C GLY A 224 -18.92 -29.25 0.98
N GLY A 225 -18.91 -30.30 0.16
CA GLY A 225 -18.34 -30.25 -1.19
C GLY A 225 -19.31 -29.64 -2.19
N ALA A 226 -19.20 -28.33 -2.43
CA ALA A 226 -19.71 -27.76 -3.67
C ALA A 226 -18.94 -28.37 -4.87
N LYS A 227 -19.54 -28.34 -6.06
CA LYS A 227 -18.81 -28.73 -7.29
C LYS A 227 -17.90 -27.58 -7.73
N PRO A 228 -16.73 -27.86 -8.33
CA PRO A 228 -15.91 -26.84 -8.98
C PRO A 228 -16.75 -25.98 -9.91
N SER A 229 -16.51 -24.67 -9.85
CA SER A 229 -17.28 -23.66 -10.57
C SER A 229 -16.41 -23.01 -11.65
N ASP A 230 -17.01 -22.70 -12.81
CA ASP A 230 -16.37 -21.90 -13.86
C ASP A 230 -16.55 -20.39 -13.65
N ALA A 231 -17.04 -19.96 -12.47
CA ALA A 231 -17.16 -18.56 -12.11
C ALA A 231 -15.77 -17.90 -11.99
N ASP A 232 -15.48 -16.99 -12.93
CA ASP A 232 -14.17 -16.36 -13.10
C ASP A 232 -13.90 -15.20 -12.12
N ARG A 233 -14.92 -14.71 -11.40
CA ARG A 233 -14.81 -13.58 -10.44
C ARG A 233 -15.17 -14.05 -9.04
N LEU A 234 -14.31 -13.73 -8.06
CA LEU A 234 -14.53 -14.06 -6.65
C LEU A 234 -14.37 -12.81 -5.78
N VAL A 235 -15.42 -12.45 -5.03
CA VAL A 235 -15.43 -11.27 -4.16
C VAL A 235 -15.03 -11.68 -2.74
N ALA A 236 -14.19 -10.89 -2.09
CA ALA A 236 -13.85 -11.12 -0.69
C ALA A 236 -15.08 -10.95 0.19
N ILE A 237 -15.36 -11.93 1.05
CA ILE A 237 -16.46 -11.91 2.03
C ILE A 237 -16.20 -10.92 3.18
N GLY A 238 -14.97 -10.46 3.34
CA GLY A 238 -14.58 -9.40 4.27
C GLY A 238 -13.11 -9.01 4.14
N PRO A 239 -12.71 -7.86 4.73
CA PRO A 239 -11.31 -7.47 4.84
C PRO A 239 -10.56 -8.41 5.79
N ALA A 240 -9.25 -8.57 5.58
CA ALA A 240 -8.39 -9.40 6.43
C ALA A 240 -7.16 -8.62 6.92
N LYS A 241 -6.40 -9.21 7.86
CA LYS A 241 -5.13 -8.63 8.31
C LYS A 241 -4.17 -8.47 7.10
N PRO A 242 -3.42 -7.35 6.95
CA PRO A 242 -2.32 -7.28 6.00
C PRO A 242 -1.27 -8.38 6.23
N GLU A 243 -0.39 -8.58 5.25
CA GLU A 243 0.77 -9.45 5.39
C GLU A 243 1.75 -8.85 6.43
N HIS A 244 2.11 -7.57 6.26
CA HIS A 244 3.04 -6.87 7.13
C HIS A 244 2.31 -5.97 8.14
N GLY A 245 2.87 -5.86 9.35
CA GLY A 245 2.37 -4.93 10.37
C GLY A 245 0.93 -5.19 10.85
N SER A 246 0.12 -4.12 10.88
CA SER A 246 -1.26 -4.08 11.38
C SER A 246 -2.14 -3.21 10.48
N VAL A 247 -3.46 -3.41 10.54
CA VAL A 247 -4.45 -2.66 9.73
C VAL A 247 -4.31 -1.15 9.90
N GLU A 248 -4.08 -0.70 11.13
CA GLU A 248 -3.91 0.72 11.47
C GLU A 248 -2.54 1.26 11.04
N GLY A 249 -1.45 0.53 11.32
CA GLY A 249 -0.11 0.98 10.93
C GLY A 249 0.11 1.06 9.40
N VAL A 250 -0.56 0.18 8.64
CA VAL A 250 -0.61 0.29 7.17
C VAL A 250 -1.46 1.49 6.76
N ALA A 251 -2.59 1.76 7.43
CA ALA A 251 -3.43 2.92 7.11
C ALA A 251 -2.77 4.26 7.43
N ASP A 252 -2.11 4.40 8.58
CA ASP A 252 -1.31 5.58 8.95
C ASP A 252 -0.23 5.86 7.90
N ALA A 253 0.62 4.86 7.61
CA ALA A 253 1.69 4.99 6.62
C ALA A 253 1.18 5.34 5.22
N VAL A 254 -0.04 4.93 4.86
CA VAL A 254 -0.68 5.30 3.58
C VAL A 254 -1.27 6.71 3.60
N LEU A 255 -1.83 7.18 4.72
CA LEU A 255 -2.27 8.56 4.88
C LEU A 255 -1.07 9.53 4.78
N GLU A 256 0.09 9.16 5.33
CA GLU A 256 1.35 9.88 5.13
C GLU A 256 1.81 9.87 3.66
N GLU A 257 1.81 8.70 3.01
CA GLU A 257 2.17 8.54 1.59
C GLU A 257 1.28 9.41 0.67
N LEU A 258 -0.02 9.45 0.92
CA LEU A 258 -1.00 10.24 0.17
C LEU A 258 -0.83 11.74 0.42
N ARG A 259 -0.59 12.16 1.67
CA ARG A 259 -0.25 13.54 2.04
C ARG A 259 0.96 14.01 1.26
N ASP A 260 2.03 13.25 1.26
CA ASP A 260 3.30 13.67 0.64
C ASP A 260 3.23 13.68 -0.89
N ALA A 261 2.48 12.75 -1.49
CA ALA A 261 2.17 12.76 -2.92
C ALA A 261 1.31 13.98 -3.33
N ASP A 262 0.28 14.32 -2.55
CA ASP A 262 -0.61 15.45 -2.86
C ASP A 262 -0.01 16.81 -2.51
N TYR A 263 0.92 16.88 -1.56
CA TYR A 263 1.44 18.13 -1.02
C TYR A 263 2.16 19.00 -2.08
N GLY A 264 2.81 18.38 -3.07
CA GLY A 264 3.39 19.12 -4.21
C GLY A 264 2.33 19.83 -5.07
N TYR A 265 1.18 19.20 -5.30
CA TYR A 265 0.06 19.83 -5.98
C TYR A 265 -0.64 20.86 -5.09
N ALA A 266 -0.82 20.56 -3.80
CA ALA A 266 -1.48 21.44 -2.86
C ALA A 266 -0.71 22.76 -2.65
N SER A 267 0.61 22.70 -2.46
CA SER A 267 1.47 23.87 -2.32
C SER A 267 1.55 24.71 -3.61
N ALA A 268 1.60 24.08 -4.78
CA ALA A 268 1.68 24.80 -6.06
C ALA A 268 0.34 25.36 -6.57
N SER A 269 -0.80 24.72 -6.24
CA SER A 269 -2.12 25.05 -6.84
C SER A 269 -3.21 25.43 -5.84
N ILE A 270 -3.28 24.77 -4.68
CA ILE A 270 -4.36 25.00 -3.69
C ILE A 270 -3.99 26.11 -2.70
N ALA A 271 -2.71 26.33 -2.44
CA ALA A 271 -2.24 27.38 -1.54
C ALA A 271 -2.70 28.78 -1.98
N ASN A 272 -3.20 29.55 -1.00
CA ASN A 272 -3.79 30.87 -1.18
C ASN A 272 -5.00 30.89 -2.14
N ARG A 273 -5.79 29.81 -2.14
CA ARG A 273 -7.06 29.69 -2.87
C ARG A 273 -8.15 29.07 -2.01
N TRP A 274 -9.39 29.23 -2.47
CA TRP A 274 -10.55 28.56 -1.91
C TRP A 274 -10.73 27.18 -2.56
N VAL A 275 -11.06 26.17 -1.76
CA VAL A 275 -11.43 24.83 -2.22
C VAL A 275 -12.64 24.31 -1.43
N PRO A 276 -13.52 23.52 -2.06
CA PRO A 276 -14.42 22.63 -1.32
C PRO A 276 -13.64 21.70 -0.39
N GLN A 277 -13.98 21.72 0.89
CA GLN A 277 -13.57 20.74 1.88
C GLN A 277 -14.75 19.79 2.12
N ILE A 278 -14.54 18.49 1.91
CA ILE A 278 -15.58 17.44 1.94
C ILE A 278 -15.38 16.40 3.06
N SER A 279 -14.27 16.47 3.78
CA SER A 279 -14.03 15.65 4.97
C SER A 279 -12.94 16.28 5.84
N SER A 280 -13.05 16.10 7.15
CA SER A 280 -12.02 16.42 8.15
C SER A 280 -12.13 15.41 9.27
N LYS A 281 -11.23 14.42 9.31
CA LYS A 281 -11.29 13.28 10.23
C LYS A 281 -9.90 12.98 10.81
N LYS A 282 -9.86 12.28 11.95
CA LYS A 282 -8.65 11.71 12.53
C LYS A 282 -9.01 10.51 13.40
N ALA A 283 -8.07 9.61 13.63
CA ALA A 283 -8.28 8.46 14.50
C ALA A 283 -8.63 8.91 15.93
N GLY A 284 -9.43 8.12 16.64
CA GLY A 284 -9.78 8.36 18.04
C GLY A 284 -10.97 9.31 18.28
N ILE A 285 -11.50 10.01 17.26
CA ILE A 285 -12.76 10.77 17.38
C ILE A 285 -13.96 9.83 17.27
N VAL A 286 -15.08 10.18 17.90
CA VAL A 286 -16.33 9.41 17.82
C VAL A 286 -17.27 10.06 16.80
N VAL A 287 -17.73 9.26 15.83
CA VAL A 287 -18.76 9.61 14.83
C VAL A 287 -19.83 8.52 14.86
N ASP A 288 -21.10 8.89 14.90
CA ASP A 288 -22.25 7.97 14.97
C ASP A 288 -22.15 6.89 16.08
N GLY A 289 -21.55 7.27 17.22
CA GLY A 289 -21.32 6.37 18.36
C GLY A 289 -20.13 5.40 18.20
N ARG A 290 -19.38 5.50 17.10
CA ARG A 290 -18.22 4.66 16.78
C ARG A 290 -16.93 5.49 16.78
N THR A 291 -15.90 5.02 17.49
CA THR A 291 -14.55 5.59 17.38
C THR A 291 -13.98 5.29 16.00
N LEU A 292 -13.57 6.33 15.25
CA LEU A 292 -12.89 6.16 13.97
C LEU A 292 -11.47 5.63 14.18
N THR A 293 -11.05 4.70 13.32
CA THR A 293 -9.66 4.26 13.23
C THR A 293 -8.93 4.95 12.06
N SER A 294 -7.62 4.80 11.91
CA SER A 294 -6.90 5.34 10.76
C SER A 294 -7.32 4.65 9.46
N ALA A 295 -7.69 3.37 9.52
CA ALA A 295 -8.29 2.65 8.39
C ALA A 295 -9.66 3.22 7.97
N ASP A 296 -10.47 3.74 8.90
CA ASP A 296 -11.68 4.49 8.55
C ASP A 296 -11.37 5.79 7.81
N VAL A 297 -10.40 6.56 8.29
CA VAL A 297 -10.00 7.86 7.71
C VAL A 297 -9.42 7.66 6.31
N LEU A 298 -8.59 6.63 6.13
CA LEU A 298 -8.06 6.27 4.82
C LEU A 298 -9.18 5.85 3.86
N ARG A 299 -10.08 4.95 4.28
CA ARG A 299 -11.20 4.49 3.44
C ARG A 299 -12.05 5.66 2.97
N ASP A 300 -12.38 6.60 3.86
CA ASP A 300 -13.13 7.81 3.54
C ASP A 300 -12.44 8.66 2.46
N HIS A 301 -11.12 8.84 2.56
CA HIS A 301 -10.34 9.57 1.56
C HIS A 301 -10.27 8.82 0.22
N LEU A 302 -10.11 7.49 0.23
CA LEU A 302 -10.08 6.67 -0.99
C LEU A 302 -11.45 6.63 -1.68
N ASP A 303 -12.54 6.56 -0.91
CA ASP A 303 -13.91 6.66 -1.41
C ASP A 303 -14.13 8.03 -2.08
N ALA A 304 -13.67 9.11 -1.44
CA ALA A 304 -13.69 10.46 -2.01
C ALA A 304 -12.83 10.58 -3.29
N ARG A 305 -11.63 9.97 -3.34
CA ARG A 305 -10.79 9.90 -4.55
C ARG A 305 -11.45 9.13 -5.71
N ARG A 306 -12.19 8.05 -5.42
CA ARG A 306 -12.95 7.31 -6.46
C ARG A 306 -14.13 8.13 -7.00
N LYS A 307 -14.82 8.91 -6.15
CA LYS A 307 -15.99 9.71 -6.58
C LYS A 307 -15.62 11.03 -7.25
N TYR A 308 -14.64 11.77 -6.72
CA TYR A 308 -14.38 13.16 -7.11
C TYR A 308 -12.99 13.33 -7.76
N SER A 309 -12.96 13.59 -9.06
CA SER A 309 -11.73 13.87 -9.80
C SER A 309 -11.04 15.12 -9.25
N GLY A 310 -9.82 14.96 -8.74
CA GLY A 310 -9.08 16.07 -8.12
C GLY A 310 -9.26 16.19 -6.61
N ALA A 311 -9.86 15.20 -5.94
CA ALA A 311 -9.74 15.07 -4.48
C ALA A 311 -8.25 14.99 -4.05
N ARG A 312 -7.92 15.65 -2.94
CA ARG A 312 -6.56 15.74 -2.37
C ARG A 312 -6.60 15.61 -0.85
N LEU A 313 -5.63 14.91 -0.28
CA LEU A 313 -5.41 14.81 1.15
C LEU A 313 -4.50 15.95 1.63
N LEU A 314 -4.99 16.75 2.57
CA LEU A 314 -4.18 17.72 3.29
C LEU A 314 -4.00 17.24 4.73
N TRP A 315 -2.78 17.34 5.25
CA TRP A 315 -2.55 17.35 6.69
C TRP A 315 -2.76 18.77 7.20
N SER A 316 -3.64 18.95 8.19
CA SER A 316 -4.02 20.29 8.66
C SER A 316 -2.84 21.05 9.29
N GLY A 317 -1.89 20.33 9.91
CA GLY A 317 -0.66 20.89 10.47
C GLY A 317 0.31 21.53 9.48
N HIS A 318 0.08 21.42 8.16
CA HIS A 318 0.86 22.14 7.14
C HIS A 318 0.30 23.54 6.82
N TRP A 319 -0.86 23.94 7.36
CA TRP A 319 -1.54 25.19 6.97
C TRP A 319 -2.12 25.95 8.18
N THR A 320 -1.68 27.19 8.36
CA THR A 320 -2.09 28.10 9.45
C THR A 320 -3.57 28.49 9.42
N THR A 321 -4.25 28.21 8.30
CA THR A 321 -5.69 28.41 8.13
C THR A 321 -6.55 27.37 8.87
N PHE A 322 -5.99 26.27 9.38
CA PHE A 322 -6.72 25.31 10.22
C PHE A 322 -6.56 25.61 11.71
N ASN A 323 -7.62 25.41 12.49
CA ASN A 323 -7.67 25.65 13.93
C ASN A 323 -7.19 24.46 14.79
N SER A 324 -6.69 23.39 14.17
CA SER A 324 -6.11 22.23 14.84
C SER A 324 -5.11 21.54 13.90
N PRO A 325 -3.90 21.18 14.36
CA PRO A 325 -2.81 20.74 13.48
C PRO A 325 -2.79 19.23 13.19
N ASP A 326 -3.75 18.47 13.73
CA ASP A 326 -3.71 17.00 13.80
C ASP A 326 -4.84 16.29 13.04
N TRP A 327 -5.31 16.87 11.92
CA TRP A 327 -6.44 16.36 11.14
C TRP A 327 -6.08 16.02 9.69
N TRP A 328 -6.65 14.93 9.21
CA TRP A 328 -6.67 14.55 7.80
C TRP A 328 -7.88 15.21 7.12
N VAL A 329 -7.62 16.10 6.17
CA VAL A 329 -8.64 16.93 5.51
C VAL A 329 -8.70 16.58 4.03
N THR A 330 -9.86 16.18 3.53
CA THR A 330 -10.06 15.97 2.10
C THR A 330 -10.67 17.20 1.46
N VAL A 331 -9.96 17.76 0.47
CA VAL A 331 -10.43 18.88 -0.36
C VAL A 331 -10.55 18.44 -1.82
N VAL A 332 -11.32 19.15 -2.64
CA VAL A 332 -11.50 18.83 -4.06
C VAL A 332 -11.08 19.99 -4.96
N GLY A 333 -10.25 19.72 -5.96
CA GLY A 333 -9.88 20.68 -7.01
C GLY A 333 -10.90 20.73 -8.17
N PRO A 334 -10.80 21.72 -9.07
CA PRO A 334 -9.78 22.76 -9.12
C PRO A 334 -10.04 23.90 -8.11
N PRO A 335 -8.98 24.58 -7.64
CA PRO A 335 -9.06 25.73 -6.75
C PRO A 335 -9.87 26.89 -7.34
N LYS A 336 -10.50 27.67 -6.47
CA LYS A 336 -11.41 28.79 -6.77
C LYS A 336 -10.82 30.12 -6.28
N LEU A 337 -11.34 31.23 -6.81
CA LEU A 337 -10.92 32.58 -6.42
C LEU A 337 -11.72 33.09 -5.21
N THR A 338 -12.94 32.59 -5.01
CA THR A 338 -13.86 33.00 -3.94
C THR A 338 -14.41 31.80 -3.18
N ALA A 339 -14.86 32.05 -1.95
CA ALA A 339 -15.58 31.07 -1.15
C ALA A 339 -16.89 30.63 -1.81
N THR A 340 -17.62 31.58 -2.40
CA THR A 340 -18.90 31.33 -3.08
C THR A 340 -18.77 30.37 -4.28
N GLU A 341 -17.67 30.42 -5.03
CA GLU A 341 -17.38 29.45 -6.11
C GLU A 341 -17.03 28.04 -5.59
N ALA A 342 -16.55 27.91 -4.34
CA ALA A 342 -16.28 26.63 -3.71
C ALA A 342 -17.57 26.05 -3.08
N ASN A 343 -18.34 26.88 -2.37
CA ASN A 343 -19.67 26.50 -1.86
C ASN A 343 -20.63 26.13 -3.01
N GLY A 344 -20.61 26.87 -4.12
CA GLY A 344 -21.39 26.54 -5.32
C GLY A 344 -20.99 25.21 -5.99
N TRP A 345 -19.79 24.68 -5.74
CA TRP A 345 -19.45 23.31 -6.14
C TRP A 345 -20.05 22.27 -5.17
N CYS A 346 -19.98 22.52 -3.84
CA CYS A 346 -20.67 21.69 -2.85
C CYS A 346 -22.18 21.57 -3.15
N ASP A 347 -22.79 22.68 -3.57
CA ASP A 347 -24.20 22.72 -4.02
C ASP A 347 -24.43 21.90 -5.29
N SER A 348 -23.50 21.93 -6.25
CA SER A 348 -23.64 21.20 -7.53
C SER A 348 -23.43 19.69 -7.44
N GLU A 349 -22.91 19.18 -6.32
CA GLU A 349 -22.66 17.76 -6.05
C GLU A 349 -23.65 17.18 -5.01
N ASP A 350 -24.71 17.93 -4.69
CA ASP A 350 -25.79 17.59 -3.75
C ASP A 350 -25.33 17.23 -2.32
N PHE A 351 -24.20 17.79 -1.84
CA PHE A 351 -23.77 17.62 -0.44
C PHE A 351 -24.74 18.31 0.54
N ALA A 352 -25.01 17.70 1.70
CA ALA A 352 -25.70 18.38 2.79
C ALA A 352 -24.89 19.59 3.31
N VAL A 353 -25.57 20.50 4.01
CA VAL A 353 -25.01 21.81 4.42
C VAL A 353 -23.74 21.69 5.27
N ASP A 354 -23.65 20.66 6.10
CA ASP A 354 -22.52 20.38 7.00
C ASP A 354 -21.44 19.46 6.38
N ASP A 355 -21.75 18.74 5.30
CA ASP A 355 -20.86 17.74 4.68
C ASP A 355 -19.81 18.33 3.73
N CYS A 356 -20.04 19.54 3.21
CA CYS A 356 -19.11 20.24 2.32
C CYS A 356 -19.21 21.75 2.50
N PHE A 357 -18.06 22.42 2.65
CA PHE A 357 -17.97 23.88 2.77
C PHE A 357 -16.68 24.45 2.15
N ALA A 358 -16.66 25.76 1.90
CA ALA A 358 -15.52 26.45 1.33
C ALA A 358 -14.42 26.69 2.39
N LYS A 359 -13.22 26.17 2.10
CA LYS A 359 -12.01 26.39 2.89
C LYS A 359 -10.97 27.15 2.08
N PHE A 360 -10.45 28.25 2.62
CA PHE A 360 -9.23 28.88 2.12
C PHE A 360 -8.02 28.21 2.79
N VAL A 361 -7.06 27.77 1.97
CA VAL A 361 -5.91 26.98 2.41
C VAL A 361 -4.64 27.80 2.28
N SER A 362 -3.96 28.08 3.39
CA SER A 362 -2.69 28.84 3.37
C SER A 362 -1.83 28.60 4.61
N SER A 363 -0.52 28.84 4.47
CA SER A 363 0.47 28.96 5.55
C SER A 363 0.80 30.43 5.90
N LEU A 364 0.15 31.40 5.22
CA LEU A 364 0.40 32.84 5.37
C LEU A 364 -0.75 33.60 6.07
N PHE A 365 -1.90 32.96 6.25
CA PHE A 365 -3.11 33.54 6.84
C PHE A 365 -3.59 32.70 8.02
N GLY A 366 -4.15 33.35 9.05
CA GLY A 366 -4.74 32.66 10.21
C GLY A 366 -6.10 32.04 9.91
N VAL A 367 -6.74 31.52 10.95
CA VAL A 367 -8.07 30.88 10.87
C VAL A 367 -9.18 31.88 10.49
N GLU A 368 -9.11 33.12 10.99
CA GLU A 368 -10.17 34.12 10.80
C GLU A 368 -10.41 34.44 9.31
N GLY A 369 -11.68 34.38 8.89
CA GLY A 369 -12.09 34.64 7.51
C GLY A 369 -11.70 33.56 6.48
N THR A 370 -11.12 32.43 6.88
CA THR A 370 -10.63 31.39 5.94
C THR A 370 -11.51 30.14 5.85
N THR A 371 -12.72 30.18 6.41
CA THR A 371 -13.77 29.16 6.25
C THR A 371 -15.11 29.86 6.04
N GLU A 372 -15.89 29.45 5.05
CA GLU A 372 -17.25 29.95 4.79
C GLU A 372 -18.21 28.77 4.67
N TYR A 373 -19.06 28.59 5.68
CA TYR A 373 -20.10 27.55 5.69
C TYR A 373 -21.30 27.93 4.81
N ARG A 374 -22.00 26.91 4.32
CA ARG A 374 -23.28 27.04 3.60
C ARG A 374 -24.43 27.37 4.56
N LYS A 375 -25.63 27.60 4.03
CA LYS A 375 -26.81 28.11 4.75
C LYS A 375 -28.10 27.44 4.27
#